data_AF-E4WS58-F1
#
_entry.id   AF-E4WS58-F1
#
_cell.length_a   1.000
_cell.length_b   1.000
_cell.length_c   1.000
_cell.angle_alpha   90.00
_cell.angle_beta   90.00
_cell.angle_gamma   90.00
#
_symmetry.space_group_name_H-M   'P 1'
#
loop_
_entity.id
_entity.type
_entity.pdbx_description
1 polymer ?
#
loop_
_entity_poly.entity_id
_entity_poly.type
_entity_poly.pdbx_seq_one_letter_code
_entity_poly.pdbx_strand_id
1 'polypeptide(L)' 'MSGREKSAQEERICKICTGRATGYHFGVMSCEGCKGFFRRNVQKGARFICNYEKNCDVTGERNSRGENIL' A
#
# COMPACT_ATOMS: atom_id res chain seq x y z
N MET A 1 31.52 -3.61 -16.65
CA MET A 1 30.30 -4.42 -16.45
C MET A 1 29.61 -3.90 -15.19
N SER A 2 28.39 -3.40 -15.37
CA SER A 2 27.57 -2.61 -14.44
C SER A 2 27.27 -3.38 -13.13
N GLY A 3 27.45 -2.72 -11.98
CA GLY A 3 27.37 -3.37 -10.66
C GLY A 3 26.78 -2.51 -9.54
N ARG A 4 25.99 -1.46 -9.82
CA ARG A 4 25.42 -0.62 -8.74
C ARG A 4 24.08 0.08 -9.03
N GLU A 5 23.24 -0.52 -9.88
CA GLU A 5 21.95 0.10 -10.25
C GLU A 5 20.71 -0.73 -9.87
N LYS A 6 20.86 -1.85 -9.15
CA LYS A 6 19.73 -2.74 -8.80
C LYS A 6 18.92 -2.39 -7.55
N SER A 7 19.33 -1.46 -6.68
CA SER A 7 18.70 -1.30 -5.36
C SER A 7 17.64 -0.19 -5.26
N ALA A 8 17.74 0.90 -6.01
CA ALA A 8 16.90 2.09 -5.76
C ALA A 8 15.46 1.97 -6.30
N GLN A 9 15.21 1.06 -7.25
CA GLN A 9 13.91 0.94 -7.93
C GLN A 9 12.99 -0.09 -7.26
N GLU A 10 13.53 -1.20 -6.74
CA GLU A 10 12.82 -2.10 -5.83
C GLU A 10 12.58 -1.48 -4.44
N GLU A 11 13.43 -0.53 -4.02
CA GLU A 11 13.27 0.19 -2.75
C GLU A 11 12.02 1.07 -2.71
N ARG A 12 11.45 1.50 -3.84
CA ARG A 12 10.31 2.44 -3.87
C ARG A 12 8.97 1.76 -4.16
N ILE A 13 8.81 0.52 -3.72
CA ILE A 13 7.54 -0.21 -3.83
C ILE A 13 6.82 -0.22 -2.48
N CYS A 14 5.55 0.14 -2.48
CA CYS A 14 4.70 0.08 -1.31
C CYS A 14 4.51 -1.38 -0.92
N LYS A 15 4.94 -1.76 0.28
CA LYS A 15 4.81 -3.14 0.78
C LYS A 15 3.37 -3.55 1.13
N ILE A 16 2.41 -2.62 1.00
CA ILE A 16 0.99 -2.85 1.29
C ILE A 16 0.21 -3.06 -0.01
N CYS A 17 0.23 -2.09 -0.92
CA CYS A 17 -0.57 -2.11 -2.14
C CYS A 17 0.23 -2.26 -3.43
N THR A 18 1.53 -2.58 -3.32
CA THR A 18 2.48 -2.73 -4.45
C THR A 18 2.63 -1.52 -5.39
N GLY A 19 1.91 -0.42 -5.14
CA GLY A 19 2.07 0.84 -5.87
C GLY A 19 3.37 1.57 -5.54
N ARG A 20 3.54 2.76 -6.12
CA ARG A 20 4.74 3.59 -5.90
C ARG A 20 4.79 4.11 -4.47
N ALA A 21 5.81 3.70 -3.71
CA ALA A 21 6.09 4.23 -2.38
C ALA A 21 6.71 5.63 -2.47
N THR A 22 6.38 6.45 -1.48
CA THR A 22 7.02 7.77 -1.28
C THR A 22 8.14 7.72 -0.25
N GLY A 23 8.16 6.70 0.60
CA GLY A 23 9.20 6.47 1.59
C GLY A 23 8.73 5.56 2.72
N TYR A 24 9.48 5.56 3.81
CA TYR A 24 9.09 4.85 5.04
C TYR A 24 8.07 5.68 5.82
N HIS A 25 6.89 5.10 6.05
CA HIS A 25 5.89 5.63 6.97
C HIS A 25 5.56 4.56 7.99
N PHE A 26 5.58 4.92 9.28
CA PHE A 26 5.35 3.98 10.39
C PHE A 26 6.27 2.74 10.34
N GLY A 27 7.52 2.91 9.92
CA GLY A 27 8.53 1.84 9.85
C GLY A 27 8.45 0.95 8.61
N VAL A 28 7.51 1.18 7.68
CA VAL A 28 7.34 0.36 6.47
C VAL A 28 7.37 1.24 5.21
N MET A 29 8.04 0.75 4.16
CA MET A 29 8.03 1.38 2.84
C MET A 29 6.61 1.39 2.27
N SER A 30 5.99 2.57 2.17
CA SER A 30 4.58 2.72 1.81
C SER A 30 4.29 3.96 0.97
N CYS A 31 3.11 3.99 0.35
CA CYS A 31 2.62 5.15 -0.40
C CYS A 31 1.79 6.10 0.50
N GLU A 32 1.54 7.32 0.04
CA GLU A 32 0.70 8.30 0.78
C GLU A 32 -0.74 7.80 1.01
N GLY A 33 -1.26 6.94 0.13
CA GLY A 33 -2.59 6.34 0.28
C GLY A 33 -2.67 5.44 1.51
N CYS A 34 -1.76 4.46 1.61
CA CYS A 34 -1.70 3.53 2.74
C CYS A 34 -1.34 4.25 4.06
N LYS A 35 -0.42 5.22 4.01
CA LYS A 35 -0.11 6.10 5.14
C LYS A 35 -1.35 6.83 5.65
N GLY A 36 -2.12 7.45 4.73
CA GLY A 36 -3.34 8.17 5.07
C GLY A 36 -4.43 7.27 5.64
N PHE A 37 -4.57 6.06 5.08
CA PHE A 37 -5.51 5.05 5.58
C PHE A 37 -5.17 4.63 7.01
N PHE A 38 -3.90 4.31 7.30
CA PHE A 38 -3.45 3.90 8.62
C PHE A 38 -3.69 5.00 9.66
N ARG A 39 -3.30 6.25 9.35
CA ARG A 39 -3.48 7.40 10.25
C ARG A 39 -4.95 7.71 10.55
N ARG A 40 -5.84 7.59 9.55
CA ARG A 40 -7.27 7.91 9.76
C ARG A 40 -8.02 6.82 10.50
N ASN A 41 -7.70 5.56 10.22
CA ASN A 41 -8.55 4.46 10.65
C ASN A 41 -7.93 3.60 11.74
N VAL A 42 -6.69 3.15 11.56
CA VAL A 42 -6.06 2.23 12.53
C VAL A 42 -5.65 2.98 13.78
N GLN A 43 -5.00 4.14 13.64
CA GLN A 43 -4.57 4.95 14.79
C GLN A 43 -5.75 5.50 15.61
N LYS A 44 -6.93 5.66 14.99
CA LYS A 44 -8.15 6.12 15.66
C LYS A 44 -9.02 4.97 16.20
N GLY A 45 -8.58 3.72 16.07
CA GLY A 45 -9.31 2.55 16.57
C GLY A 45 -10.58 2.20 15.78
N ALA A 46 -10.65 2.55 14.50
CA ALA A 46 -11.76 2.15 13.65
C ALA A 46 -11.85 0.61 13.55
N ARG A 47 -13.05 0.06 13.72
CA ARG A 47 -13.30 -1.38 13.50
C ARG A 47 -13.74 -1.59 12.06
N PHE A 48 -13.00 -2.43 11.35
CA PHE A 48 -13.36 -2.87 10.01
C PHE A 48 -14.04 -4.24 10.07
N ILE A 49 -15.19 -4.35 9.41
CA ILE A 49 -15.86 -5.63 9.14
C ILE A 49 -15.69 -5.88 7.64
N CYS A 50 -15.12 -7.02 7.29
CA CYS A 50 -15.12 -7.47 5.91
C CYS A 50 -16.46 -8.13 5.63
N ASN A 51 -17.14 -7.70 4.57
CA ASN A 51 -18.41 -8.28 4.12
C ASN A 51 -18.21 -9.57 3.31
N TYR A 52 -16.96 -9.96 3.07
CA TYR A 52 -16.54 -11.11 2.27
C TYR A 52 -15.57 -12.00 3.08
N GLU A 53 -14.74 -12.79 2.40
CA GLU A 53 -13.87 -13.81 3.00
C GLU A 53 -12.53 -13.26 3.55
N LYS A 54 -12.36 -11.94 3.64
CA LYS A 54 -11.11 -11.27 4.08
C LYS A 54 -9.88 -11.59 3.23
N ASN A 55 -10.05 -12.16 2.04
CA ASN A 55 -8.98 -12.44 1.08
C ASN A 55 -8.91 -11.37 -0.03
N CYS A 56 -9.02 -10.09 0.34
CA CYS A 56 -9.06 -9.00 -0.62
C CYS A 56 -7.67 -8.73 -1.21
N ASP A 57 -7.56 -8.71 -2.53
CA ASP A 57 -6.36 -8.22 -3.20
C ASP A 57 -6.27 -6.69 -3.07
N VAL A 58 -5.16 -6.23 -2.52
CA VAL A 58 -4.87 -4.82 -2.27
C VAL A 58 -3.83 -4.26 -3.24
N THR A 59 -3.38 -5.05 -4.21
CA THR A 59 -2.41 -4.63 -5.21
C THR A 59 -3.01 -3.60 -6.18
N GLY A 60 -2.23 -2.55 -6.43
CA GLY A 60 -2.73 -1.29 -6.95
C GLY A 60 -2.89 -1.24 -8.47
N GLU A 61 -4.01 -1.74 -8.98
CA GLU A 61 -4.67 -1.06 -10.10
C GLU A 61 -5.82 -0.23 -9.54
N ARG A 62 -5.82 1.08 -9.83
CA ARG A 62 -6.80 2.03 -9.29
C ARG A 62 -8.14 1.79 -9.97
N ASN A 63 -9.23 2.02 -9.24
CA ASN A 63 -10.28 2.84 -9.82
C ASN A 63 -10.65 4.02 -8.90
N SER A 64 -11.13 5.10 -9.53
CA SER A 64 -11.62 6.34 -8.91
C SER A 64 -13.00 6.20 -8.24
N ARG A 65 -13.47 4.96 -8.07
CA ARG A 65 -14.62 4.54 -7.26
C ARG A 65 -14.24 3.52 -6.16
N GLY A 66 -12.94 3.24 -5.99
CA GLY A 66 -12.39 2.31 -5.02
C GLY A 66 -12.60 0.80 -5.27
N GLU A 67 -13.08 0.37 -6.44
CA GLU A 67 -13.22 -1.05 -6.79
C GLU A 67 -12.08 -1.51 -7.72
N ASN A 68 -11.67 -2.76 -7.59
CA ASN A 68 -11.09 -3.48 -8.72
C ASN A 68 -11.61 -4.91 -8.73
N ILE A 69 -11.76 -5.40 -9.97
CA ILE A 69 -12.60 -6.50 -10.43
C ILE A 69 -12.43 -7.78 -9.61
N LEU A 70 -13.50 -8.17 -8.91
CA LEU A 70 -14.31 -9.35 -9.22
C LEU A 70 -15.80 -8.99 -9.02
#